data_AF-A0A832R2K4-F1
#
_entry.id   AF-A0A832R2K4-F1
#
_cell.length_a   1.000
_cell.length_b   1.000
_cell.length_c   1.000
_cell.angle_alpha   90.00
_cell.angle_beta   90.00
_cell.angle_gamma   90.00
#
_symmetry.space_group_name_H-M   'P 1'
#
loop_
_entity.id
_entity.type
_entity.pdbx_description
1 polymer ?
#
loop_
_entity_poly.entity_id
_entity_poly.type
_entity_poly.pdbx_seq_one_letter_code
_entity_poly.pdbx_strand_id
1 'polypeptide(L)'
;MEINYPDAKRKTTFEEGLEFQDFVADILHREMGLVITNYSSRKWQFNIGENRQGIEIKLDRRILETGNVSIEIGEKSRADLSQYTPSGIFRNDNSWLYIQGNYEIIFIFAKKILCLLANSGKYRIDTLPTIQRFLLPLSIAERYAAKTLRPKDLGYNNES
;
A
#
# COMPACT_ATOMS: atom_id res chain seq x y z
N MET A 1 -13.46 -9.58 -18.25
CA MET A 1 -14.10 -10.42 -17.21
C MET A 1 -14.18 -9.53 -15.98
N GLU A 2 -15.36 -9.00 -15.64
CA GLU A 2 -15.52 -8.11 -14.46
C GLU A 2 -15.13 -8.88 -13.19
N ILE A 3 -14.16 -8.35 -12.45
CA ILE A 3 -13.69 -8.94 -11.20
C ILE A 3 -14.63 -8.46 -10.09
N ASN A 4 -15.56 -9.30 -9.69
CA ASN A 4 -16.51 -9.00 -8.63
C ASN A 4 -15.95 -9.53 -7.30
N TYR A 5 -15.43 -8.64 -6.44
CA TYR A 5 -15.12 -8.98 -5.05
C TYR A 5 -16.40 -8.79 -4.23
N PRO A 6 -17.04 -9.86 -3.73
CA PRO A 6 -18.39 -9.79 -3.17
C PRO A 6 -18.51 -8.83 -1.98
N ASP A 7 -17.41 -8.58 -1.26
CA ASP A 7 -17.37 -7.77 -0.05
C ASP A 7 -16.69 -6.40 -0.22
N ALA A 8 -16.26 -6.04 -1.43
CA ALA A 8 -15.67 -4.73 -1.66
C ALA A 8 -16.75 -3.65 -1.67
N LYS A 9 -16.67 -2.68 -0.74
CA LYS A 9 -17.62 -1.56 -0.63
C LYS A 9 -17.77 -0.74 -1.93
N ARG A 10 -16.76 -0.77 -2.82
CA ARG A 10 -16.74 -0.10 -4.13
C ARG A 10 -16.20 -1.04 -5.19
N LYS A 11 -16.93 -1.18 -6.30
CA LYS A 11 -16.58 -2.07 -7.43
C LYS A 11 -15.28 -1.66 -8.14
N THR A 12 -14.92 -0.38 -8.10
CA THR A 12 -13.74 0.21 -8.76
C THR A 12 -12.44 0.07 -7.96
N THR A 13 -12.49 -0.40 -6.70
CA THR A 13 -11.33 -0.40 -5.79
C THR A 13 -10.10 -1.10 -6.37
N PHE A 14 -10.33 -2.17 -7.16
CA PHE A 14 -9.24 -2.91 -7.79
C PHE A 14 -8.59 -2.12 -8.94
N GLU A 15 -9.40 -1.51 -9.80
CA GLU A 15 -8.93 -0.70 -10.93
C GLU A 15 -8.20 0.55 -10.46
N GLU A 16 -8.77 1.28 -9.48
CA GLU A 16 -8.10 2.41 -8.82
C GLU A 16 -6.73 2.01 -8.24
N GLY A 17 -6.64 0.79 -7.68
CA GLY A 17 -5.38 0.25 -7.17
C GLY A 17 -4.35 0.03 -8.28
N LEU A 18 -4.76 -0.51 -9.43
CA LEU A 18 -3.88 -0.72 -10.58
C LEU A 18 -3.42 0.62 -11.19
N GLU A 19 -4.34 1.57 -11.39
CA GLU A 19 -4.01 2.91 -11.89
C GLU A 19 -2.99 3.61 -10.98
N PHE A 20 -3.13 3.45 -9.66
CA PHE A 20 -2.17 4.00 -8.72
C PHE A 20 -0.80 3.30 -8.80
N GLN A 21 -0.75 1.99 -9.05
CA GLN A 21 0.51 1.28 -9.27
C GLN A 21 1.24 1.80 -10.51
N ASP A 22 0.51 2.03 -11.61
CA ASP A 22 1.08 2.57 -12.84
C ASP A 22 1.60 4.00 -12.64
N PHE A 23 0.84 4.83 -11.93
CA PHE A 23 1.25 6.18 -11.55
C PHE A 23 2.54 6.20 -10.71
N VAL A 24 2.63 5.33 -9.70
CA VAL A 24 3.84 5.19 -8.87
C VAL A 24 5.01 4.69 -9.71
N ALA A 25 4.80 3.73 -10.62
CA ALA A 25 5.86 3.21 -11.48
C ALA A 25 6.44 4.30 -12.38
N ASP A 26 5.60 5.17 -12.96
CA ASP A 26 6.03 6.31 -13.76
C ASP A 26 6.85 7.31 -12.93
N ILE A 27 6.35 7.69 -11.75
CA ILE A 27 7.06 8.59 -10.84
C ILE A 27 8.43 8.02 -10.45
N LEU A 28 8.51 6.74 -10.11
CA LEU A 28 9.78 6.11 -9.72
C LEU A 28 10.75 6.03 -10.89
N HIS A 29 10.26 5.79 -12.10
CA HIS A 29 11.09 5.81 -13.30
C HIS A 29 11.65 7.21 -13.54
N ARG A 30 10.79 8.23 -13.55
CA ARG A 30 11.18 9.61 -13.86
C ARG A 30 12.09 10.23 -12.79
N GLU A 31 11.74 10.08 -11.51
CA GLU A 31 12.40 10.78 -10.41
C GLU A 31 13.59 10.02 -9.83
N MET A 32 13.67 8.71 -10.07
CA MET A 32 14.69 7.84 -9.46
C MET A 32 15.38 6.92 -10.46
N GLY A 33 14.98 6.91 -11.73
CA GLY A 33 15.48 5.96 -12.73
C GLY A 33 15.08 4.51 -12.45
N LEU A 34 14.11 4.29 -11.56
CA LEU A 34 13.72 2.95 -11.10
C LEU A 34 12.57 2.40 -11.94
N VAL A 35 12.86 1.38 -12.74
CA VAL A 35 11.85 0.66 -13.52
C VAL A 35 11.29 -0.49 -12.69
N ILE A 36 9.97 -0.50 -12.48
CA ILE A 36 9.24 -1.58 -11.84
C ILE A 36 8.54 -2.43 -12.90
N THR A 37 8.60 -3.75 -12.74
CA THR A 37 7.88 -4.69 -13.60
C THR A 37 6.95 -5.53 -12.74
N ASN A 38 5.69 -5.12 -12.66
CA ASN A 38 4.67 -5.81 -11.88
C ASN A 38 4.32 -7.15 -12.53
N TYR A 39 4.19 -8.19 -11.71
CA TYR A 39 3.67 -9.47 -12.17
C TYR A 39 2.18 -9.33 -12.45
N SER A 40 1.74 -9.70 -13.66
CA SER A 40 0.32 -9.60 -14.03
C SER A 40 -0.53 -10.76 -13.52
N SER A 41 0.08 -11.90 -13.22
CA SER A 41 -0.66 -13.12 -12.84
C SER A 41 -0.74 -13.30 -11.33
N ARG A 42 -1.94 -13.66 -10.84
CA ARG A 42 -2.18 -13.95 -9.42
C ARG A 42 -1.27 -15.04 -8.87
N LYS A 43 -0.92 -16.05 -9.68
CA LYS A 43 0.01 -17.12 -9.27
C LYS A 43 1.37 -16.54 -8.85
N TRP A 44 1.92 -15.61 -9.62
CA TRP A 44 3.22 -15.00 -9.30
C TRP A 44 3.09 -13.99 -8.16
N GLN A 45 2.04 -13.16 -8.19
CA GLN A 45 1.73 -12.23 -7.10
C GLN A 45 1.55 -12.93 -5.75
N PHE A 46 0.94 -14.13 -5.75
CA PHE A 46 0.71 -14.90 -4.54
C PHE A 46 1.99 -15.54 -4.00
N ASN A 47 2.77 -16.18 -4.90
CA ASN A 47 3.92 -17.00 -4.51
C ASN A 47 5.21 -16.20 -4.29
N ILE A 48 5.35 -15.01 -4.89
CA ILE A 48 6.59 -14.23 -4.82
C ILE A 48 6.37 -12.86 -4.18
N GLY A 49 5.37 -12.11 -4.65
CA GLY A 49 5.11 -10.72 -4.30
C GLY A 49 4.67 -9.92 -5.52
N GLU A 50 4.47 -8.60 -5.43
CA GLU A 50 3.88 -7.81 -6.53
C GLU A 50 4.81 -7.67 -7.75
N ASN A 51 6.12 -7.63 -7.55
CA ASN A 51 7.14 -7.56 -8.59
C ASN A 51 8.44 -8.24 -8.17
N ARG A 52 9.35 -8.46 -9.13
CA ARG A 52 10.65 -9.09 -8.87
C ARG A 52 11.53 -8.25 -7.95
N GLN A 53 11.39 -6.93 -7.99
CA GLN A 53 12.15 -5.97 -7.22
C GLN A 53 11.80 -5.99 -5.72
N GLY A 54 10.67 -6.61 -5.33
CA GLY A 54 10.23 -6.69 -3.95
C GLY A 54 9.66 -5.36 -3.43
N ILE A 55 8.87 -4.68 -4.24
CA ILE A 55 8.19 -3.43 -3.88
C ILE A 55 6.69 -3.70 -3.83
N GLU A 56 6.06 -3.45 -2.70
CA GLU A 56 4.60 -3.49 -2.56
C GLU A 56 4.03 -2.07 -2.66
N ILE A 57 2.99 -1.87 -3.48
CA ILE A 57 2.40 -0.55 -3.74
C ILE A 57 0.90 -0.58 -3.42
N LYS A 58 0.47 0.31 -2.52
CA LYS A 58 -0.92 0.41 -2.05
C LYS A 58 -1.46 1.83 -2.13
N LEU A 59 -2.68 1.94 -2.65
CA LEU A 59 -3.47 3.16 -2.64
C LEU A 59 -4.16 3.34 -1.27
N ASP A 60 -3.93 4.48 -0.62
CA ASP A 60 -4.73 4.98 0.51
C ASP A 60 -5.24 6.39 0.18
N ARG A 61 -6.48 6.46 -0.29
CA ARG A 61 -7.12 7.70 -0.74
C ARG A 61 -7.31 8.72 0.38
N ARG A 62 -7.38 8.29 1.64
CA ARG A 62 -7.87 9.11 2.75
C ARG A 62 -6.77 9.57 3.70
N ILE A 63 -5.50 9.50 3.26
CA ILE A 63 -4.35 9.91 4.06
C ILE A 63 -4.52 11.34 4.60
N LEU A 64 -4.81 12.30 3.71
CA LEU A 64 -4.93 13.71 4.08
C LEU A 64 -6.22 14.02 4.86
N GLU A 65 -7.30 13.30 4.57
CA GLU A 65 -8.57 13.43 5.29
C GLU A 65 -8.46 12.90 6.73
N THR A 66 -7.81 11.76 6.92
CA THR A 66 -7.73 11.09 8.22
C THR A 66 -6.51 11.51 9.05
N GLY A 67 -5.54 12.19 8.43
CA GLY A 67 -4.26 12.52 9.05
C GLY A 67 -3.38 11.30 9.33
N ASN A 68 -3.69 10.14 8.75
CA ASN A 68 -3.02 8.87 9.01
C ASN A 68 -2.77 8.10 7.71
N VAL A 69 -1.62 7.43 7.66
CA VAL A 69 -1.32 6.41 6.66
C VAL A 69 -1.82 5.07 7.17
N SER A 70 -2.77 4.46 6.47
CA SER A 70 -3.37 3.17 6.83
C SER A 70 -2.53 2.01 6.29
N ILE A 71 -1.73 1.38 7.14
CA ILE A 71 -0.85 0.27 6.75
C ILE A 71 -1.49 -1.08 7.11
N GLU A 72 -1.66 -1.94 6.12
CA GLU A 72 -2.25 -3.27 6.29
C GLU A 72 -1.29 -4.24 7.00
N ILE A 73 -1.82 -4.99 7.98
CA ILE A 73 -1.08 -5.99 8.78
C ILE A 73 -1.73 -7.37 8.79
N GLY A 74 -3.01 -7.48 8.39
CA GLY A 74 -3.69 -8.76 8.33
C GLY A 74 -4.96 -8.71 7.49
N GLU A 75 -5.34 -9.85 6.92
CA GLU A 75 -6.53 -9.98 6.08
C GLU A 75 -7.34 -11.24 6.41
N LYS A 76 -8.61 -11.23 6.01
CA LYS A 76 -9.49 -12.39 5.95
C LYS A 76 -10.13 -12.45 4.57
N SER A 77 -10.23 -13.65 4.02
CA SER A 77 -10.94 -13.88 2.76
C SER A 77 -12.46 -13.68 2.87
N ARG A 78 -13.01 -13.78 4.08
CA ARG A 78 -14.43 -13.55 4.41
C ARG A 78 -14.59 -13.06 5.85
N ALA A 79 -15.58 -12.22 6.10
CA ALA A 79 -15.73 -11.51 7.37
C ALA A 79 -16.00 -12.43 8.58
N ASP A 80 -16.59 -13.60 8.34
CA ASP A 80 -16.98 -14.57 9.37
C ASP A 80 -15.88 -15.57 9.74
N LEU A 81 -14.67 -15.45 9.17
CA LEU A 81 -13.50 -16.14 9.69
C LEU A 81 -13.07 -15.53 11.03
N SER A 82 -12.69 -16.38 11.98
CA SER A 82 -12.26 -15.93 13.31
C SER A 82 -10.84 -15.34 13.29
N GLN A 83 -9.94 -15.90 12.49
CA GLN A 83 -8.51 -15.54 12.48
C GLN A 83 -8.13 -14.68 11.28
N TYR A 84 -7.28 -13.68 11.49
CA TYR A 84 -6.60 -12.95 10.42
C TYR A 84 -5.34 -13.71 10.00
N THR A 85 -5.09 -13.75 8.69
CA THR A 85 -3.82 -14.21 8.14
C THR A 85 -2.88 -13.00 8.04
N PRO A 86 -1.56 -13.14 8.35
CA PRO A 86 -0.59 -12.08 8.13
C PRO A 86 -0.62 -11.59 6.68
N SER A 87 -0.80 -10.28 6.49
CA SER A 87 -0.87 -9.62 5.18
C SER A 87 -0.12 -8.29 5.19
N GLY A 88 -0.10 -7.60 4.05
CA GLY A 88 0.66 -6.37 3.86
C GLY A 88 2.08 -6.45 4.40
N ILE A 89 2.41 -5.61 5.38
CA ILE A 89 3.76 -5.55 5.95
C ILE A 89 4.20 -6.82 6.70
N PHE A 90 3.26 -7.68 7.11
CA PHE A 90 3.57 -8.96 7.77
C PHE A 90 3.49 -10.17 6.83
N ARG A 91 3.15 -9.96 5.56
CA ARG A 91 3.17 -11.03 4.57
C ARG A 91 4.60 -11.55 4.37
N ASN A 92 4.75 -12.87 4.37
CA ASN A 92 6.03 -13.53 4.10
C ASN A 92 6.23 -13.71 2.59
N ASP A 93 6.66 -12.64 1.92
CA ASP A 93 6.92 -12.55 0.49
C ASP A 93 8.30 -11.90 0.23
N ASN A 94 8.63 -11.57 -1.02
CA ASN A 94 9.90 -10.92 -1.37
C ASN A 94 9.93 -9.42 -1.08
N SER A 95 8.83 -8.83 -0.59
CA SER A 95 8.71 -7.38 -0.46
C SER A 95 9.62 -6.85 0.64
N TRP A 96 10.43 -5.84 0.34
CA TRP A 96 11.32 -5.15 1.28
C TRP A 96 11.09 -3.64 1.30
N LEU A 97 10.55 -3.08 0.21
CA LEU A 97 9.98 -1.73 0.16
C LEU A 97 8.46 -1.80 0.17
N TYR A 98 7.86 -0.83 0.85
CA TYR A 98 6.43 -0.65 0.94
C TYR A 98 6.10 0.80 0.59
N ILE A 99 5.32 0.99 -0.47
CA ILE A 99 4.89 2.28 -0.98
C ILE A 99 3.41 2.44 -0.68
N GLN A 100 3.07 3.46 0.09
CA GLN A 100 1.71 3.78 0.46
C GLN A 100 1.44 5.25 0.14
N GLY A 101 0.34 5.55 -0.54
CA GLY A 101 0.05 6.93 -0.91
C GLY A 101 -1.29 7.11 -1.61
N ASN A 102 -1.48 8.33 -2.10
CA ASN A 102 -2.48 8.70 -3.09
C ASN A 102 -1.82 9.61 -4.15
N TYR A 103 -2.62 10.20 -5.02
CA TYR A 103 -2.14 11.10 -6.08
C TYR A 103 -1.59 12.46 -5.56
N GLU A 104 -1.67 12.73 -4.26
CA GLU A 104 -1.18 13.97 -3.64
C GLU A 104 0.08 13.74 -2.78
N ILE A 105 0.21 12.56 -2.18
CA ILE A 105 1.32 12.23 -1.30
C ILE A 105 1.66 10.73 -1.39
N ILE A 106 2.94 10.44 -1.58
CA ILE A 106 3.47 9.07 -1.66
C ILE A 106 4.57 8.91 -0.63
N PHE A 107 4.49 7.85 0.17
CA PHE A 107 5.53 7.46 1.11
C PHE A 107 6.22 6.19 0.65
N ILE A 108 7.54 6.19 0.69
CA ILE A 108 8.37 5.01 0.43
C ILE A 108 9.01 4.59 1.75
N PHE A 109 8.65 3.40 2.24
CA PHE A 109 9.17 2.85 3.49
C PHE A 109 9.99 1.59 3.25
N ALA A 110 10.99 1.36 4.11
CA ALA A 110 11.48 0.01 4.32
C ALA A 110 10.44 -0.80 5.11
N LYS A 111 9.99 -1.95 4.58
CA LYS A 111 8.98 -2.82 5.21
C LYS A 111 9.34 -3.17 6.67
N LYS A 112 10.62 -3.43 6.94
CA LYS A 112 11.13 -3.71 8.29
C LYS A 112 10.88 -2.58 9.29
N ILE A 113 10.97 -1.32 8.87
CA ILE A 113 10.68 -0.17 9.75
C ILE A 113 9.19 -0.14 10.10
N LEU A 114 8.31 -0.38 9.11
CA LEU A 114 6.87 -0.48 9.38
C LEU A 114 6.55 -1.63 10.34
N CYS A 115 7.20 -2.79 10.20
CA CYS A 115 7.06 -3.90 11.15
C CYS A 115 7.47 -3.51 12.58
N LEU A 116 8.60 -2.80 12.73
CA LEU A 116 9.05 -2.33 14.05
C LEU A 116 8.05 -1.33 14.65
N LEU A 117 7.52 -0.41 13.84
CA LEU A 117 6.52 0.57 14.27
C LEU A 117 5.22 -0.12 14.69
N ALA A 118 4.71 -1.06 13.89
CA ALA A 118 3.51 -1.83 14.20
C ALA A 118 3.68 -2.63 15.50
N ASN A 119 4.79 -3.36 15.63
CA ASN A 119 5.08 -4.20 16.80
C ASN A 119 5.42 -3.39 18.06
N SER A 120 5.65 -2.08 17.96
CA SER A 120 5.89 -1.24 19.13
C SER A 120 4.66 -1.07 20.03
N GLY A 121 3.46 -1.37 19.53
CA GLY A 121 2.19 -1.21 20.25
C GLY A 121 1.78 0.25 20.49
N LYS A 122 2.52 1.23 19.94
CA LYS A 122 2.27 2.67 20.17
C LYS A 122 1.15 3.26 19.32
N TYR A 123 0.80 2.60 18.21
CA TYR A 123 -0.13 3.13 17.22
C TYR A 123 -1.44 2.36 17.23
N ARG A 124 -2.54 3.06 16.91
CA ARG A 124 -3.87 2.46 16.89
C ARG A 124 -3.96 1.38 15.82
N ILE A 125 -4.56 0.25 16.18
CA ILE A 125 -4.94 -0.80 15.24
C ILE A 125 -6.44 -0.71 15.00
N ASP A 126 -6.82 -0.51 13.74
CA ASP A 126 -8.20 -0.59 13.29
C ASP A 126 -8.47 -2.01 12.79
N THR A 127 -9.57 -2.61 13.26
CA THR A 127 -10.04 -3.93 12.80
C THR A 127 -11.34 -3.74 12.03
N LEU A 128 -11.29 -3.99 10.72
CA LEU A 128 -12.43 -4.00 9.80
C LEU A 128 -12.83 -5.44 9.50
N PRO A 129 -14.04 -5.71 8.95
CA PRO A 129 -14.55 -7.07 8.76
C PRO A 129 -13.56 -8.05 8.10
N THR A 130 -12.81 -7.59 7.11
CA THR A 130 -11.84 -8.42 6.35
C THR A 130 -10.40 -7.92 6.42
N ILE A 131 -10.13 -6.78 7.05
CA ILE A 131 -8.81 -6.14 7.03
C ILE A 131 -8.45 -5.68 8.44
N GLN A 132 -7.20 -5.90 8.83
CA GLN A 132 -6.58 -5.28 9.98
C GLN A 132 -5.46 -4.36 9.51
N ARG A 133 -5.44 -3.14 10.06
CA ARG A 133 -4.48 -2.10 9.67
C ARG A 133 -4.04 -1.33 10.90
N PHE A 134 -2.78 -0.92 10.95
CA PHE A 134 -2.36 0.08 11.93
C PHE A 134 -2.31 1.45 11.29
N LEU A 135 -2.61 2.48 12.07
CA LEU A 135 -2.68 3.85 11.60
C LEU A 135 -1.43 4.60 12.03
N LEU A 136 -0.61 4.98 11.06
CA LEU A 136 0.59 5.74 11.28
C LEU A 136 0.29 7.23 11.06
N PRO A 137 0.40 8.09 12.09
CA PRO A 137 0.16 9.52 11.92
C PRO A 137 1.06 10.12 10.84
N LEU A 138 0.53 11.06 10.06
CA LEU A 138 1.24 11.70 8.95
C LEU A 138 2.64 12.20 9.33
N SER A 139 2.76 12.91 10.45
CA SER A 139 4.04 13.45 10.94
C SER A 139 5.08 12.36 11.29
N ILE A 140 4.61 11.17 11.65
CA ILE A 140 5.47 10.02 11.91
C ILE A 140 5.81 9.30 10.60
N ALA A 141 4.84 9.18 9.69
CA ALA A 141 5.06 8.65 8.35
C ALA A 141 6.16 9.44 7.62
N GLU A 142 6.11 10.77 7.62
CA GLU A 142 7.14 11.63 7.03
C GLU A 142 8.52 11.46 7.69
N ARG A 143 8.56 11.20 9.00
CA ARG A 143 9.81 10.99 9.73
C ARG A 143 10.50 9.68 9.38
N TYR A 144 9.74 8.61 9.17
CA TYR A 144 10.27 7.24 8.99
C TYR A 144 10.26 6.76 7.54
N ALA A 145 9.61 7.48 6.63
CA ALA A 145 9.74 7.22 5.21
C ALA A 145 11.18 7.44 4.76
N ALA A 146 11.70 6.52 3.95
CA ALA A 146 12.98 6.71 3.29
C ALA A 146 12.91 7.87 2.29
N LYS A 147 11.74 8.06 1.67
CA LYS A 147 11.43 9.21 0.83
C LYS A 147 9.94 9.51 0.89
N THR A 148 9.61 10.79 0.85
CA THR A 148 8.23 11.25 0.65
C THR A 148 8.18 12.07 -0.63
N LEU A 149 7.24 11.78 -1.50
CA LEU A 149 7.03 12.46 -2.76
C LEU A 149 5.69 13.20 -2.72
N ARG A 150 5.68 14.41 -3.26
CA ARG A 150 4.47 15.19 -3.52
C ARG A 150 4.39 15.37 -5.03
N PRO A 151 3.53 14.62 -5.74
CA PRO A 151 3.50 14.64 -7.21
C PRO A 151 3.34 16.05 -7.79
N LYS A 152 2.58 16.93 -7.13
CA LYS A 152 2.44 18.34 -7.52
C LYS A 152 3.78 19.09 -7.59
N ASP A 153 4.68 18.84 -6.62
CA ASP A 153 6.00 19.48 -6.57
C ASP A 153 6.95 18.94 -7.65
N LEU A 154 6.59 17.81 -8.26
CA LEU A 154 7.32 17.13 -9.34
C LEU A 154 6.73 17.44 -10.74
N GLY A 155 5.72 18.31 -10.80
CA GLY A 155 5.03 18.68 -12.04
C GLY A 155 4.00 17.66 -12.53
N TYR A 156 3.52 16.77 -11.66
CA TYR A 156 2.33 15.98 -11.93
C TYR A 156 1.11 16.80 -11.51
N ASN A 157 0.41 17.36 -12.49
CA ASN A 157 -0.86 18.03 -12.25
C ASN A 157 -1.97 16.98 -12.31
N ASN A 158 -2.83 16.95 -11.29
CA ASN A 158 -4.07 16.16 -11.29
C ASN A 158 -5.08 16.82 -12.25
N GLU A 159 -4.79 16.83 -13.55
CA GLU A 159 -5.75 17.18 -14.58
C GLU A 159 -6.14 15.89 -15.30
N SER A 160 -7.19 15.26 -14.79
CA SER A 160 -7.99 14.23 -15.46
C SER A 160 -9.44 14.44 -15.06
#